data_AF-A0A7V9ZIL7-F1
#
_entry.id   AF-A0A7V9ZIL7-F1
#
_cell.length_a   1.000
_cell.length_b   1.000
_cell.length_c   1.000
_cell.angle_alpha   90.00
_cell.angle_beta   90.00
_cell.angle_gamma   90.00
#
_symmetry.space_group_name_H-M   'P 1'
#
loop_
_entity.id
_entity.type
_entity.pdbx_description
1 polymer ?
#
loop_
_entity_poly.entity_id
_entity_poly.type
_entity_poly.pdbx_seq_one_letter_code
_entity_poly.pdbx_strand_id
1 'polypeptide(L)' 'MSTSYDTFTVFVDTLATHLDDHGARGEDLAARVYLSRFHFDRVVSAAAGESPARFRRRVLLERSAFRLATSGTGVLDIA' A
#
# COMPACT_ATOMS: atom_id res chain seq x y z
N MET A 1 12.19 -12.14 -13.96
CA MET A 1 11.30 -11.67 -12.87
C MET A 1 10.46 -12.85 -12.43
N SER A 2 10.33 -13.09 -11.12
CA SER A 2 9.46 -14.17 -10.62
C SER A 2 8.06 -13.63 -10.38
N THR A 3 7.05 -14.47 -10.54
CA THR A 3 5.62 -14.14 -10.41
C THR A 3 5.28 -13.39 -9.11
N SER A 4 6.00 -13.65 -8.02
CA SER A 4 5.84 -12.94 -6.74
C SER A 4 6.26 -11.47 -6.81
N TYR A 5 7.36 -11.15 -7.50
CA TYR A 5 7.77 -9.76 -7.71
C TYR A 5 6.79 -9.03 -8.63
N ASP A 6 6.29 -9.70 -9.67
CA ASP A 6 5.27 -9.12 -10.56
C ASP A 6 3.99 -8.79 -9.79
N THR A 7 3.55 -9.70 -8.91
CA THR A 7 2.40 -9.47 -8.02
C THR A 7 2.65 -8.31 -7.07
N PHE A 8 3.85 -8.22 -6.50
CA PHE A 8 4.21 -7.14 -5.59
C PHE A 8 4.25 -5.77 -6.28
N THR A 9 4.75 -5.70 -7.51
CA THR A 9 4.70 -4.46 -8.32
C THR A 9 3.26 -4.03 -8.57
N VAL A 10 2.40 -4.95 -9.03
CA VAL A 10 0.98 -4.62 -9.26
C VAL A 10 0.28 -4.21 -7.95
N PHE A 11 0.65 -4.81 -6.81
CA PHE A 11 0.19 -4.37 -5.50
C PHE A 11 0.60 -2.93 -5.20
N VAL A 12 1.87 -2.57 -5.39
CA VAL A 12 2.37 -1.22 -5.13
C VAL A 12 1.69 -0.20 -6.05
N ASP A 13 1.53 -0.50 -7.34
CA ASP A 13 0.85 0.38 -8.30
C ASP A 13 -0.62 0.60 -7.93
N THR A 14 -1.30 -0.49 -7.56
CA THR A 14 -2.69 -0.43 -7.11
C THR A 14 -2.81 0.37 -5.81
N LEU A 15 -1.93 0.11 -4.85
CA LEU A 15 -1.90 0.82 -3.58
C LEU A 15 -1.66 2.31 -3.77
N ALA A 16 -0.72 2.70 -4.63
CA ALA A 16 -0.41 4.10 -4.92
C ALA A 16 -1.62 4.82 -5.52
N THR A 17 -2.37 4.16 -6.39
CA THR A 17 -3.59 4.71 -7.01
C THR A 17 -4.69 4.97 -5.98
N HIS A 18 -4.77 4.14 -4.93
CA HIS A 18 -5.85 4.17 -3.93
C HIS A 18 -5.35 4.59 -2.54
N LEU A 19 -4.18 5.22 -2.45
CA LEU A 19 -3.52 5.47 -1.17
C LEU A 19 -4.39 6.35 -0.25
N ASP A 20 -5.04 7.35 -0.86
CA ASP A 20 -5.95 8.31 -0.24
C ASP A 20 -7.39 7.79 -0.07
N ASP A 21 -7.72 6.62 -0.62
CA ASP A 21 -9.04 6.02 -0.43
C ASP A 21 -9.10 5.29 0.93
N HIS A 22 -9.52 6.00 1.96
CA HIS A 22 -9.68 5.44 3.31
C HIS A 22 -10.67 4.26 3.39
N GLY A 23 -11.54 4.08 2.39
CA GLY A 23 -12.48 2.97 2.30
C GLY A 23 -11.89 1.70 1.71
N ALA A 24 -10.74 1.78 1.01
CA ALA A 24 -10.14 0.63 0.33
C ALA A 24 -9.79 -0.50 1.31
N ARG A 25 -10.40 -1.68 1.11
CA ARG A 25 -10.17 -2.87 1.92
C ARG A 25 -9.12 -3.76 1.27
N GLY A 26 -8.46 -4.59 2.07
CA GLY A 26 -7.47 -5.55 1.55
C GLY A 26 -8.10 -6.59 0.61
N GLU A 27 -9.40 -6.84 0.71
CA GLU A 27 -10.16 -7.68 -0.23
C GLU A 27 -10.22 -7.05 -1.62
N ASP A 28 -10.41 -5.74 -1.71
CA ASP A 28 -10.46 -5.01 -2.98
C ASP A 28 -9.10 -5.04 -3.68
N LEU A 29 -8.02 -4.93 -2.91
CA LEU A 29 -6.66 -5.04 -3.43
C LEU A 29 -6.34 -6.46 -3.90
N ALA A 30 -6.75 -7.48 -3.15
CA ALA A 30 -6.55 -8.88 -3.52
C ALA A 30 -7.33 -9.26 -4.79
N ALA A 31 -8.57 -8.76 -4.92
CA ALA A 31 -9.41 -8.98 -6.10
C ALA A 31 -8.78 -8.42 -7.38
N ARG A 32 -8.10 -7.26 -7.30
CA ARG A 32 -7.43 -6.60 -8.43
C ARG A 32 -6.22 -7.36 -8.97
N VAL A 33 -5.61 -8.21 -8.16
CA VAL A 33 -4.51 -9.10 -8.58
C VAL A 33 -4.96 -10.56 -8.76
N TYR A 34 -6.27 -10.81 -8.77
CA TYR A 34 -6.87 -12.14 -8.93
C TYR A 34 -6.38 -13.17 -7.91
N LEU A 35 -6.11 -12.72 -6.68
CA LEU A 35 -5.69 -13.59 -5.58
C LEU A 35 -6.75 -13.67 -4.49
N SER A 36 -6.84 -14.83 -3.84
CA SER A 36 -7.54 -14.91 -2.57
C SER A 36 -6.87 -14.00 -1.55
N ARG A 37 -7.64 -13.51 -0.56
CA ARG A 37 -7.08 -12.63 0.47
C ARG A 37 -5.89 -13.25 1.21
N PHE A 38 -5.96 -14.55 1.48
CA PHE A 38 -4.87 -15.29 2.12
C PHE A 38 -3.61 -15.33 1.26
N HIS A 39 -3.73 -15.64 -0.03
CA HIS A 39 -2.57 -15.73 -0.93
C HIS A 39 -1.94 -14.36 -1.16
N PHE A 40 -2.77 -13.32 -1.29
CA PHE A 40 -2.33 -11.94 -1.38
C PHE A 40 -1.48 -11.53 -0.16
N ASP A 41 -2.00 -11.71 1.06
CA ASP A 41 -1.28 -11.37 2.29
C ASP A 41 0.05 -12.14 2.37
N ARG A 42 0.08 -13.41 1.98
CA ARG A 42 1.29 -14.23 1.96
C ARG A 42 2.34 -13.74 0.96
N VAL A 43 1.95 -13.46 -0.29
CA VAL A 43 2.88 -13.01 -1.35
C VAL A 43 3.45 -11.65 -1.02
N VAL A 44 2.61 -10.70 -0.63
CA VAL A 44 3.07 -9.34 -0.27
C VAL A 44 3.96 -9.38 0.96
N SER A 45 3.61 -10.16 2.00
CA SER A 45 4.46 -10.27 3.20
C SER A 45 5.81 -10.90 2.90
N ALA A 46 5.86 -11.90 2.00
CA ALA A 46 7.11 -12.52 1.58
C ALA A 46 8.01 -11.55 0.79
N ALA A 47 7.42 -10.64 0.00
CA ALA A 47 8.16 -9.66 -0.79
C ALA A 47 8.59 -8.43 0.02
N ALA A 48 7.69 -7.89 0.84
CA ALA A 48 7.90 -6.63 1.58
C ALA A 48 8.49 -6.81 2.98
N GLY A 49 8.45 -8.03 3.53
CA GLY A 49 8.81 -8.30 4.93
C GLY A 49 7.76 -7.84 5.95
N GLU A 50 6.60 -7.35 5.50
CA GLU A 50 5.51 -6.88 6.35
C GLU A 50 4.14 -7.09 5.69
N SER A 51 3.07 -7.10 6.50
CA SER A 51 1.71 -7.28 5.97
C SER A 51 1.27 -6.11 5.08
N PRO A 52 0.36 -6.33 4.10
CA PRO A 52 -0.14 -5.26 3.24
C PRO A 52 -0.69 -4.04 3.99
N ALA A 53 -1.39 -4.27 5.11
CA ALA A 53 -1.94 -3.20 5.95
C ALA A 53 -0.83 -2.38 6.64
N ARG A 54 0.23 -3.04 7.12
CA ARG A 54 1.37 -2.36 7.73
C ARG A 54 2.15 -1.56 6.69
N PHE A 55 2.36 -2.14 5.52
CA PHE A 55 2.98 -1.47 4.37
C PHE A 55 2.22 -0.20 4.00
N ARG A 56 0.89 -0.29 3.81
CA ARG A 56 0.04 0.87 3.51
C ARG A 56 0.19 1.98 4.55
N ARG A 57 0.09 1.63 5.83
CA ARG A 57 0.24 2.60 6.92
C ARG A 57 1.60 3.28 6.90
N ARG A 58 2.68 2.52 6.66
CA ARG A 58 4.03 3.06 6.59
C ARG A 58 4.17 4.06 5.43
N VAL A 59 3.72 3.69 4.24
CA VAL A 59 3.77 4.57 3.05
C VAL A 59 2.97 5.86 3.28
N LEU A 60 1.79 5.78 3.89
CA LEU A 60 1.01 6.96 4.26
C LEU A 60 1.76 7.90 5.21
N LEU A 61 2.41 7.34 6.23
CA LEU A 61 3.17 8.11 7.21
C LEU A 61 4.44 8.72 6.61
N GLU A 62 5.17 7.97 5.78
CA GLU A 62 6.35 8.46 5.05
C GLU A 62 5.98 9.63 4.13
N ARG A 63 4.89 9.51 3.37
CA ARG A 63 4.37 10.59 2.53
C ARG A 63 3.93 11.80 3.34
N SER A 64 3.28 11.59 4.49
CA SER A 64 2.85 12.66 5.39
C SER A 64 4.05 13.41 5.96
N ALA A 65 5.07 12.68 6.42
CA ALA A 65 6.32 13.25 6.91
C ALA A 65 7.04 14.04 5.80
N PHE A 66 7.07 13.51 4.57
CA PHE A 66 7.63 14.20 3.43
C PHE A 66 6.90 15.52 3.12
N ARG A 67 5.55 15.51 3.12
CA ARG A 67 4.76 16.72 2.89
C ARG A 67 4.97 17.75 4.00
N LEU A 68 4.99 17.32 5.27
CA LEU A 68 5.28 18.19 6.41
C LEU A 68 6.63 18.87 6.27
N ALA A 69 7.66 18.14 5.82
CA ALA A 69 9.01 18.65 5.66
C ALA A 69 9.17 19.60 4.45
N THR A 70 8.32 19.52 3.43
CA THR A 70 8.56 20.16 2.13
C THR A 70 7.52 21.20 1.67
N SER A 71 6.30 21.18 2.21
CA SER A 71 5.17 21.97 1.66
C SER A 71 4.69 23.12 2.54
N GLY A 72 5.14 23.23 3.80
CA GLY A 72 4.63 24.23 4.76
C GLY A 72 3.15 24.08 5.12
N THR A 73 2.50 22.99 4.67
CA THR A 73 1.09 22.70 4.93
C THR A 73 0.91 22.24 6.39
N GLY A 74 -0.16 22.69 7.04
CA GLY A 74 -0.46 22.36 8.43
C GLY A 74 -0.76 20.87 8.62
N VAL A 75 -0.54 20.35 9.84
CA VAL A 75 -0.77 18.92 10.16
C VAL A 75 -2.21 18.49 9.87
N LEU A 76 -3.19 19.37 10.10
CA LEU A 76 -4.61 19.09 9.86
C LEU A 76 -4.96 18.91 8.38
N ASP A 77 -4.18 19.49 7.47
CA ASP A 77 -4.43 19.41 6.03
C ASP A 77 -3.67 18.25 5.36
N ILE A 78 -2.74 17.62 6.09
CA ILE A 78 -1.97 16.45 5.63
C ILE A 78 -2.58 15.13 6.12
N ALA A 79 -3.23 15.14 7.29
CA ALA A 79 -3.86 14.00 7.94
C ALA A 79 -5.21 13.62 7.31
#